data_AF-A0A9P5GE88-F1
#
_entry.id   AF-A0A9P5GE88-F1
#
_cell.length_a   1.000
_cell.length_b   1.000
_cell.length_c   1.000
_cell.angle_alpha   90.00
_cell.angle_beta   90.00
_cell.angle_gamma   90.00
#
_symmetry.space_group_name_H-M   'P 1'
#
loop_
_entity.id
_entity.type
_entity.pdbx_description
1 polymer ?
#
loop_
_entity_poly.entity_id
_entity_poly.type
_entity_poly.pdbx_seq_one_letter_code
_entity_poly.pdbx_strand_id
1 'polypeptide(L)'
;MASKLQDHIDALHTLPLAEAIQAIADLTPGLTSVLPQEYGYFVQHPDYDGICNLNNIGSLWLKLGSQCCDDHAPLEVRFVHTSLDDPIYEVYGTSYEMLNKR
;
A
#
# COMPACT_ATOMS: atom_id res chain seq x y z
N MET A 1 -4.44 11.21 -19.28
CA MET A 1 -3.29 10.32 -19.03
C MET A 1 -3.41 9.90 -17.59
N ALA A 2 -3.36 8.60 -17.30
CA ALA A 2 -3.39 8.17 -15.91
C ALA A 2 -2.09 8.62 -15.22
N SER A 3 -2.15 8.95 -13.93
CA SER A 3 -0.94 9.25 -13.17
C SER A 3 -0.16 7.94 -12.97
N LYS A 4 1.17 8.01 -12.82
CA LYS A 4 1.93 6.80 -12.49
C LYS A 4 1.61 6.36 -11.06
N LEU A 5 1.46 5.04 -10.86
CA LEU A 5 1.18 4.48 -9.54
C LEU A 5 2.27 4.87 -8.53
N GLN A 6 3.54 4.81 -8.93
CA GLN A 6 4.65 5.19 -8.05
C GLN A 6 4.59 6.67 -7.64
N ASP A 7 4.32 7.58 -8.57
CA ASP A 7 4.20 9.02 -8.27
C ASP A 7 3.04 9.27 -7.29
N HIS A 8 1.95 8.50 -7.41
CA HIS A 8 0.84 8.56 -6.46
C HIS A 8 1.25 8.09 -5.06
N ILE A 9 1.96 6.96 -4.94
CA ILE A 9 2.48 6.49 -3.64
C ILE A 9 3.43 7.51 -3.02
N ASP A 10 4.34 8.08 -3.81
CA ASP A 10 5.31 9.07 -3.33
C ASP A 10 4.61 10.31 -2.76
N ALA A 11 3.49 10.73 -3.37
CA ALA A 11 2.69 11.83 -2.87
C ALA A 11 2.03 11.52 -1.50
N LEU A 12 1.67 10.26 -1.23
CA LEU A 12 1.05 9.87 0.06
C LEU A 12 1.98 10.13 1.26
N HIS A 13 3.30 10.09 1.06
CA HIS A 13 4.28 10.39 2.12
C HIS A 13 4.22 11.83 2.63
N THR A 14 3.59 12.73 1.85
CA THR A 14 3.48 14.16 2.18
C THR A 14 2.15 14.53 2.82
N LEU A 15 1.19 13.58 2.87
CA LEU A 15 -0.14 13.82 3.41
C LEU A 15 -0.15 13.80 4.95
N PRO A 16 -1.08 14.52 5.59
CA PRO A 16 -1.40 14.34 6.99
C PRO A 16 -1.80 12.89 7.31
N LEU A 17 -1.53 12.43 8.54
CA LEU A 17 -1.71 11.03 8.96
C LEU A 17 -3.07 10.42 8.55
N ALA A 18 -4.17 11.11 8.87
CA ALA A 18 -5.52 10.61 8.58
C ALA A 18 -5.78 10.52 7.06
N GLU A 19 -5.33 11.52 6.30
CA GLU A 19 -5.46 11.54 4.84
C GLU A 19 -4.61 10.46 4.18
N ALA A 20 -3.38 10.25 4.67
CA ALA A 20 -2.50 9.19 4.19
C ALA A 20 -3.10 7.80 4.42
N ILE A 21 -3.64 7.55 5.62
CA ILE A 21 -4.28 6.28 5.97
C ILE A 21 -5.51 6.04 5.09
N GLN A 22 -6.37 7.05 4.92
CA GLN A 22 -7.54 6.93 4.05
C GLN A 22 -7.14 6.69 2.59
N ALA A 23 -6.12 7.40 2.09
CA ALA A 23 -5.66 7.23 0.73
C ALA A 23 -5.10 5.82 0.45
N ILE A 24 -4.38 5.21 1.41
CA ILE A 24 -3.98 3.80 1.29
C ILE A 24 -5.19 2.89 1.32
N ALA A 25 -6.17 3.17 2.19
CA ALA A 25 -7.39 2.37 2.28
C ALA A 25 -8.20 2.40 0.98
N ASP A 26 -8.26 3.54 0.31
CA ASP A 26 -8.94 3.70 -0.97
C ASP A 26 -8.16 3.00 -2.12
N LEU A 27 -6.83 3.00 -2.05
CA LEU A 27 -5.97 2.39 -3.06
C LEU A 27 -5.94 0.86 -2.97
N THR A 28 -5.93 0.31 -1.76
CA THR A 28 -5.61 -1.11 -1.52
C THR A 28 -6.54 -2.10 -2.27
N PRO A 29 -7.86 -1.89 -2.34
CA PRO A 29 -8.77 -2.80 -3.05
C PRO A 29 -8.49 -3.00 -4.55
N GLY A 30 -7.83 -2.04 -5.21
CA GLY A 30 -7.48 -2.16 -6.62
C GLY A 30 -6.06 -2.67 -6.88
N LEU A 31 -5.26 -2.90 -5.83
CA LEU A 31 -3.90 -3.42 -5.99
C LEU A 31 -3.92 -4.87 -6.47
N THR A 32 -3.28 -5.10 -7.61
CA THR A 32 -3.13 -6.43 -8.20
C THR A 32 -1.66 -6.78 -8.29
N SER A 33 -1.26 -7.90 -7.68
CA SER A 33 0.09 -8.46 -7.82
C SER A 33 0.41 -8.78 -9.27
N VAL A 34 1.62 -8.44 -9.70
CA VAL A 34 2.13 -8.79 -11.03
C VAL A 34 3.32 -9.74 -10.92
N LEU A 35 3.59 -10.46 -12.01
CA LEU A 35 4.73 -11.37 -12.07
C LEU A 35 6.03 -10.62 -11.74
N PRO A 36 6.87 -11.14 -10.82
CA PRO A 36 8.12 -10.51 -10.45
C PRO A 36 9.02 -10.32 -11.67
N GLN A 37 9.49 -9.10 -11.95
CA GLN A 37 10.42 -8.87 -13.06
C GLN A 37 11.87 -9.14 -12.66
N GLU A 38 12.23 -8.86 -11.40
CA GLU A 38 13.48 -9.18 -10.69
C GLU A 38 13.17 -9.28 -9.19
N TYR A 39 13.98 -10.01 -8.40
CA TYR A 39 13.78 -10.26 -6.95
C TYR A 39 13.03 -9.15 -6.21
N GLY A 40 11.71 -9.30 -6.06
CA GLY A 40 10.85 -8.24 -5.57
C GLY A 40 9.36 -8.53 -5.72
N TYR A 41 8.55 -7.71 -5.05
CA TYR A 41 7.09 -7.77 -5.07
C TYR A 41 6.58 -6.52 -5.79
N PHE A 42 5.81 -6.72 -6.84
CA PHE A 42 5.31 -5.62 -7.67
C PHE A 42 3.80 -5.70 -7.79
N VAL A 43 3.17 -4.53 -7.85
CA VAL A 43 1.72 -4.38 -8.01
C VAL A 43 1.41 -3.35 -9.09
N GLN A 44 0.21 -3.46 -9.64
CA GLN A 44 -0.41 -2.46 -10.50
C GLN A 44 -1.80 -2.12 -9.95
N HIS A 45 -2.38 -1.03 -10.45
CA HIS A 45 -3.72 -0.59 -10.08
C HIS A 45 -4.45 -0.12 -11.35
N PRO A 46 -5.74 -0.45 -11.56
CA PRO A 46 -6.45 -0.15 -12.80
C PRO A 46 -6.52 1.36 -13.13
N ASP A 47 -6.54 2.21 -12.12
CA ASP A 47 -6.64 3.67 -12.29
C ASP A 47 -5.30 4.39 -12.51
N TYR A 48 -4.17 3.67 -12.47
CA TYR A 48 -2.83 4.25 -12.58
C TYR A 48 -1.98 3.55 -13.62
N ASP A 49 -1.09 4.30 -14.25
CA ASP A 49 -0.12 3.73 -15.19
C ASP A 49 1.08 3.13 -14.45
N GLY A 50 1.59 2.01 -14.97
CA GLY A 50 2.83 1.39 -14.52
C GLY A 50 2.69 0.48 -13.30
N ILE A 51 3.84 0.01 -12.82
CA ILE A 51 3.97 -0.89 -11.67
C ILE A 51 4.66 -0.16 -10.51
N CYS A 52 4.33 -0.55 -9.28
CA CYS A 52 4.96 -0.06 -8.06
C CYS A 52 5.53 -1.23 -7.26
N ASN A 53 6.61 -0.98 -6.53
CA ASN A 53 7.13 -1.94 -5.57
C ASN A 53 6.21 -2.00 -4.35
N LEU A 54 5.64 -3.18 -4.06
CA LEU A 54 4.73 -3.39 -2.95
C LEU A 54 5.35 -3.02 -1.60
N ASN A 55 6.68 -3.11 -1.47
CA ASN A 55 7.40 -2.70 -0.25
C ASN A 55 7.30 -1.20 0.03
N ASN A 56 7.06 -0.37 -0.97
CA ASN A 56 6.84 1.07 -0.75
C ASN A 56 5.51 1.28 0.00
N ILE A 57 4.46 0.55 -0.41
CA ILE A 57 3.13 0.59 0.24
C ILE A 57 3.22 0.00 1.65
N GLY A 58 3.82 -1.18 1.80
CA GLY A 58 3.97 -1.84 3.11
C GLY A 58 4.78 -1.00 4.10
N SER A 59 5.88 -0.38 3.65
CA SER A 59 6.70 0.50 4.49
C SER A 59 5.94 1.75 4.92
N LEU A 60 5.16 2.35 4.02
CA LEU A 60 4.32 3.49 4.36
C LEU A 60 3.23 3.11 5.37
N TRP A 61 2.54 2.00 5.15
CA TRP A 61 1.51 1.51 6.07
C TRP A 61 2.06 1.25 7.48
N LEU A 62 3.23 0.62 7.61
CA LEU A 62 3.89 0.41 8.91
C LEU A 62 4.27 1.72 9.58
N LYS A 63 4.81 2.68 8.81
CA LYS A 63 5.16 4.02 9.31
C LYS A 63 3.92 4.73 9.88
N LEU A 64 2.80 4.71 9.16
CA LEU A 64 1.55 5.33 9.60
C LEU A 64 0.98 4.66 10.86
N GLY A 65 1.17 3.34 11.01
CA GLY A 65 0.82 2.62 12.23
C GLY A 65 1.62 3.09 13.45
N SER A 66 2.94 3.28 13.30
CA SER A 66 3.77 3.90 14.35
C SER A 66 3.28 5.30 14.68
N GLN A 67 3.03 6.11 13.65
CA GLN A 67 2.62 7.50 13.81
C GLN A 67 1.25 7.63 14.48
N CYS A 68 0.33 6.67 14.28
CA CYS A 68 -0.92 6.62 15.03
C CYS A 68 -0.70 6.58 16.55
N CYS A 69 0.32 5.85 17.00
CA CYS A 69 0.69 5.77 18.41
C CYS A 69 1.35 7.07 18.89
N ASP A 70 2.33 7.56 18.12
CA ASP A 70 3.15 8.72 18.47
C ASP A 70 2.32 10.01 18.55
N ASP A 71 1.41 10.22 17.58
CA ASP A 71 0.60 11.44 17.47
C ASP A 71 -0.73 11.34 18.25
N HIS A 72 -0.93 10.27 19.03
CA HIS A 72 -2.20 10.02 19.73
C HIS A 72 -3.43 10.11 18.81
N ALA A 73 -3.35 9.49 17.63
CA ALA A 73 -4.39 9.59 16.62
C ALA A 73 -5.78 9.16 17.14
N PRO A 74 -6.88 9.79 16.64
CA PRO A 74 -8.24 9.39 16.98
C PRO A 74 -8.51 7.90 16.72
N LEU A 75 -9.41 7.31 17.50
CA LEU A 75 -9.73 5.88 17.41
C LEU A 75 -10.23 5.48 16.01
N GLU A 76 -11.01 6.33 15.35
CA GLU A 76 -11.49 6.10 13.99
C GLU A 76 -10.36 5.94 12.97
N VAL A 77 -9.31 6.77 13.06
CA VAL A 77 -8.15 6.70 12.17
C VAL A 77 -7.39 5.39 12.38
N ARG A 78 -7.24 4.98 13.66
CA ARG A 78 -6.62 3.71 14.01
C ARG A 78 -7.40 2.52 13.47
N PHE A 79 -8.73 2.56 13.53
CA PHE A 79 -9.56 1.49 12.96
C PHE A 79 -9.42 1.37 11.45
N VAL A 80 -9.36 2.49 10.72
CA VAL A 80 -9.09 2.44 9.28
C VAL A 80 -7.71 1.82 9.03
N HIS A 81 -6.67 2.24 9.76
CA HIS A 81 -5.33 1.67 9.61
C HIS A 81 -5.29 0.15 9.84
N THR A 82 -5.90 -0.33 10.92
CA THR A 82 -5.94 -1.77 11.25
C THR A 82 -6.83 -2.57 10.29
N SER A 83 -7.82 -1.96 9.65
CA SER A 83 -8.63 -2.65 8.64
C SER A 83 -7.85 -3.05 7.38
N LEU A 84 -6.62 -2.54 7.23
CA LEU A 84 -5.75 -2.82 6.09
C LEU A 84 -4.84 -4.04 6.30
N ASP A 85 -4.78 -4.62 7.51
CA ASP A 85 -3.94 -5.78 7.82
C ASP A 85 -4.19 -6.94 6.84
N ASP A 86 -5.45 -7.38 6.73
CA ASP A 86 -5.82 -8.50 5.88
C ASP A 86 -5.61 -8.19 4.38
N PRO A 87 -6.10 -7.05 3.83
CA PRO A 87 -5.84 -6.70 2.42
C PRO A 87 -4.36 -6.62 2.05
N ILE A 88 -3.53 -6.02 2.92
CA ILE A 88 -2.08 -5.95 2.66
C ILE A 88 -1.47 -7.35 2.70
N TYR A 89 -1.86 -8.18 3.68
CA TYR A 89 -1.40 -9.55 3.77
C TYR A 89 -1.76 -10.37 2.52
N GLU A 90 -2.98 -10.23 2.00
CA GLU A 90 -3.43 -10.94 0.79
C GLU A 90 -2.61 -10.58 -0.46
N VAL A 91 -2.33 -9.29 -0.67
CA VAL A 91 -1.53 -8.82 -1.80
C VAL A 91 -0.07 -9.30 -1.68
N TYR A 92 0.49 -9.31 -0.47
CA TYR A 92 1.81 -9.90 -0.22
C TYR A 92 1.83 -11.41 -0.44
N GLY A 93 0.83 -12.13 0.07
CA GLY A 93 0.69 -13.58 -0.07
C GLY A 93 0.62 -13.99 -1.54
N THR A 94 -0.21 -13.30 -2.32
CA THR A 94 -0.33 -13.51 -3.77
C THR A 94 1.02 -13.28 -4.47
N SER A 95 1.71 -12.19 -4.15
CA SER A 95 3.02 -11.88 -4.74
C SER A 95 4.09 -12.90 -4.37
N TYR A 96 4.07 -13.40 -3.12
CA TYR A 96 4.96 -14.44 -2.62
C TYR A 96 4.75 -15.78 -3.33
N GLU A 97 3.50 -16.19 -3.52
CA GLU A 97 3.19 -17.40 -4.28
C GLU A 97 3.67 -17.29 -5.74
N MET A 98 3.49 -16.15 -6.39
CA MET A 98 3.97 -15.92 -7.76
C MET A 98 5.50 -16.01 -7.87
N LEU A 99 6.24 -15.60 -6.83
CA LEU A 99 7.70 -15.68 -6.80
C LEU A 99 8.21 -17.12 -6.62
N ASN A 100 7.55 -17.90 -5.76
CA ASN A 100 8.01 -19.24 -5.36
C ASN A 100 7.43 -20.39 -6.19
N LYS A 101 6.40 -20.15 -7.01
CA LYS A 101 5.86 -21.13 -7.97
C LYS A 101 6.68 -21.21 -9.28
N ARG A 102 7.94 -20.75 -9.29
CA ARG A 102 8.85 -20.80 -10.44
C ARG A 102 9.61 -22.12 -10.55
#